data_AF-A0A1L9QUR4-F1
#
_entry.id   AF-A0A1L9QUR4-F1
#
_cell.length_a   1.000
_cell.length_b   1.000
_cell.length_c   1.000
_cell.angle_alpha   90.00
_cell.angle_beta   90.00
_cell.angle_gamma   90.00
#
_symmetry.space_group_name_H-M   'P 1'
#
loop_
_entity.id
_entity.type
_entity.pdbx_description
1 polymer ?
#
loop_
_entity_poly.entity_id
_entity_poly.type
_entity_poly.pdbx_seq_one_letter_code
_entity_poly.pdbx_strand_id
1 'polypeptide(L)'
;MQAILLSREEVAQRAHQWYERKIRPQVEIEENIGKMVIIDIETGDYRVDDNGLRAADDLTDKHPNARLFGIKIGYNVAAAFGGGIMERIVK
;
A
#
# COMPACT_ATOMS: atom_id res chain seq x y z
N MET A 1 3.21 19.59 9.81
CA MET A 1 1.95 18.96 9.35
C MET A 1 1.13 18.64 10.60
N GLN A 2 -0.15 19.02 10.65
CA GLN A 2 -0.99 18.66 11.79
C GLN A 2 -1.29 17.15 11.74
N ALA A 3 -1.18 16.46 12.88
CA ALA A 3 -1.53 15.05 12.96
C ALA A 3 -3.05 14.90 12.84
N ILE A 4 -3.53 14.40 11.70
CA ILE A 4 -4.93 14.04 11.54
C ILE A 4 -5.13 12.70 12.25
N LEU A 5 -5.88 12.71 13.35
CA LEU A 5 -6.22 11.49 14.07
C LEU A 5 -7.31 10.72 13.33
N LEU A 6 -6.91 10.00 12.28
CA LEU A 6 -7.80 9.09 11.54
C LEU A 6 -7.95 7.75 12.27
N SER A 7 -9.14 7.17 12.20
CA SER A 7 -9.39 5.76 12.54
C SER A 7 -8.64 4.83 11.58
N ARG A 8 -8.59 3.53 11.90
CA ARG A 8 -7.96 2.53 11.01
C ARG A 8 -8.71 2.41 9.67
N GLU A 9 -10.04 2.54 9.74
CA GLU A 9 -10.94 2.46 8.59
C GLU A 9 -10.74 3.68 7.67
N GLU A 10 -10.61 4.88 8.24
CA GLU A 10 -10.35 6.10 7.47
C GLU A 10 -8.97 6.08 6.80
N VAL A 11 -7.95 5.54 7.47
CA VAL A 11 -6.62 5.28 6.88
C VAL A 11 -6.74 4.36 5.68
N ALA A 12 -7.40 3.21 5.85
CA ALA A 12 -7.56 2.22 4.80
C ALA A 12 -8.35 2.80 3.61
N GLN A 13 -9.42 3.55 3.88
CA GLN A 13 -10.22 4.20 2.84
C GLN A 13 -9.39 5.22 2.05
N ARG A 14 -8.59 6.05 2.73
CA ARG A 14 -7.71 7.03 2.08
C ARG A 14 -6.61 6.37 1.26
N ALA A 15 -5.96 5.32 1.80
CA ALA A 15 -4.98 4.53 1.07
C ALA A 15 -5.59 3.91 -0.20
N HIS A 16 -6.80 3.36 -0.09
CA HIS A 16 -7.50 2.76 -1.22
C HIS A 16 -7.86 3.79 -2.28
N GLN A 17 -8.26 5.01 -1.89
CA GLN A 17 -8.48 6.10 -2.85
C GLN A 17 -7.21 6.48 -3.61
N TRP A 18 -6.05 6.57 -2.94
CA TRP A 18 -4.77 6.76 -3.61
C TRP A 18 -4.45 5.63 -4.57
N TYR A 19 -4.63 4.39 -4.11
CA TYR A 19 -4.37 3.19 -4.89
C TYR A 19 -5.20 3.18 -6.17
N GLU A 20 -6.52 3.16 -6.08
CA GLU A 20 -7.41 3.03 -7.24
C GLU A 20 -7.27 4.18 -8.23
N ARG A 21 -7.16 5.43 -7.75
CA ARG A 21 -7.22 6.59 -8.64
C ARG A 21 -5.90 6.92 -9.33
N LYS A 22 -4.78 6.65 -8.68
CA LYS A 22 -3.47 7.12 -9.16
C LYS A 22 -2.45 6.01 -9.31
N ILE A 23 -2.36 5.10 -8.34
CA ILE A 23 -1.22 4.18 -8.25
C ILE A 23 -1.48 2.92 -9.06
N ARG A 24 -2.69 2.35 -8.98
CA ARG A 24 -3.09 1.10 -9.62
C ARG A 24 -2.78 1.06 -11.13
N PRO A 25 -3.10 2.10 -11.94
CA PRO A 25 -2.77 2.09 -13.37
C PRO A 25 -1.26 2.06 -13.67
N GLN A 26 -0.41 2.39 -12.69
CA GLN A 26 1.04 2.43 -12.83
C GLN A 26 1.71 1.15 -12.31
N VAL A 27 1.11 0.47 -11.33
CA VAL A 27 1.76 -0.63 -10.60
C VAL A 27 1.14 -2.00 -10.86
N GLU A 28 -0.11 -2.08 -11.32
CA GLU A 28 -0.79 -3.35 -11.63
C GLU A 28 -0.39 -3.86 -13.03
N ILE A 29 0.92 -4.04 -13.21
CA ILE A 29 1.56 -4.65 -14.38
C ILE A 29 2.08 -6.04 -14.02
N GLU A 30 2.31 -6.90 -15.02
CA GLU A 30 2.66 -8.31 -14.83
C GLU A 30 3.87 -8.49 -13.90
N GLU A 31 4.91 -7.67 -14.05
CA GLU A 31 6.15 -7.77 -13.27
C GLU A 31 5.99 -7.40 -11.78
N ASN A 32 4.88 -6.77 -11.42
CA ASN A 32 4.61 -6.29 -10.07
C ASN A 32 3.51 -7.07 -9.36
N ILE A 33 2.78 -7.95 -10.03
CA ILE A 33 1.76 -8.78 -9.39
C ILE A 33 2.39 -9.59 -8.26
N GLY A 34 1.78 -9.53 -7.08
CA GLY A 34 2.28 -10.20 -5.87
C GLY A 34 3.36 -9.45 -5.10
N LYS A 35 3.89 -8.33 -5.62
CA LYS A 35 4.71 -7.41 -4.83
C LYS A 35 3.85 -6.55 -3.92
N MET A 36 4.49 -5.88 -2.98
CA MET A 36 3.86 -4.89 -2.11
C MET A 36 4.04 -3.49 -2.68
N VAL A 37 2.96 -2.71 -2.67
CA VAL A 37 3.06 -1.26 -2.75
C VAL A 37 2.84 -0.68 -1.36
N ILE A 38 3.77 0.17 -0.93
CA ILE A 38 3.66 0.95 0.30
C ILE A 38 3.33 2.38 -0.09
N ILE A 39 2.31 2.94 0.56
CA ILE A 39 1.75 4.25 0.28
C ILE A 39 1.85 5.08 1.55
N ASP A 40 2.46 6.26 1.48
CA ASP A 40 2.26 7.30 2.49
C ASP A 40 0.91 7.97 2.26
N ILE A 41 -0.05 7.69 3.13
CA ILE A 41 -1.45 8.11 2.92
C ILE A 41 -1.65 9.62 3.01
N GLU A 42 -0.72 10.34 3.64
CA GLU A 42 -0.82 11.79 3.79
C GLU A 42 -0.47 12.49 2.48
N THR A 43 0.58 12.03 1.80
CA THR A 43 1.14 12.66 0.61
C THR A 43 0.70 11.99 -0.70
N GLY A 44 0.38 10.70 -0.65
CA GLY A 44 0.17 9.85 -1.82
C GLY A 44 1.45 9.34 -2.47
N ASP A 45 2.62 9.64 -1.88
CA ASP A 45 3.88 9.06 -2.32
C ASP A 45 3.87 7.55 -2.10
N TYR A 46 4.47 6.80 -3.02
CA TYR A 46 4.46 5.35 -2.97
C TYR A 46 5.76 4.73 -3.50
N ARG A 47 6.01 3.50 -3.05
CA ARG A 47 7.12 2.64 -3.50
C ARG A 47 6.63 1.20 -3.64
N VAL A 48 7.15 0.50 -4.63
CA VAL A 48 6.91 -0.94 -4.85
C VAL A 48 8.15 -1.70 -4.45
N ASP A 49 7.97 -2.78 -3.69
CA ASP A 49 9.05 -3.67 -3.25
C ASP A 49 8.49 -5.10 -3.06
N ASP A 50 9.34 -6.11 -3.08
CA ASP A 50 8.92 -7.52 -3.06
C ASP A 50 8.11 -7.88 -1.80
N ASN A 51 8.51 -7.34 -0.65
CA ASN A 51 7.82 -7.52 0.63
C ASN A 51 7.40 -6.22 1.31
N GLY A 52 7.81 -5.07 0.77
CA GLY A 52 7.41 -3.75 1.23
C GLY A 52 8.30 -3.16 2.32
N LEU A 53 9.33 -3.87 2.80
CA LEU A 53 10.17 -3.38 3.89
C LEU A 53 11.07 -2.24 3.41
N ARG A 54 11.78 -2.41 2.29
CA ARG A 54 12.63 -1.34 1.74
C ARG A 54 11.82 -0.13 1.32
N ALA A 55 10.65 -0.38 0.74
CA ALA A 55 9.70 0.66 0.37
C ALA A 55 9.25 1.49 1.59
N ALA A 56 9.04 0.84 2.73
CA ALA A 56 8.66 1.52 3.97
C ALA A 56 9.83 2.33 4.57
N ASP A 57 11.05 1.77 4.57
CA ASP A 57 12.25 2.47 5.01
C ASP A 57 12.49 3.73 4.19
N ASP A 58 12.49 3.62 2.85
CA ASP A 58 12.69 4.74 1.91
C ASP A 58 11.68 5.88 2.15
N LEU A 59 10.40 5.52 2.36
CA LEU A 59 9.34 6.51 2.58
C LEU A 59 9.44 7.15 3.97
N THR A 60 9.89 6.41 4.98
CA THR A 60 10.09 6.93 6.34
C THR A 60 11.28 7.89 6.39
N ASP A 61 12.38 7.55 5.70
CA ASP A 61 13.55 8.42 5.57
C ASP A 61 13.23 9.72 4.85
N LYS A 62 12.40 9.64 3.79
CA LYS A 62 11.95 10.82 3.06
C LYS A 62 10.98 11.66 3.90
N HIS A 63 10.01 11.01 4.55
CA HIS A 63 8.94 11.63 5.30
C HIS A 63 8.95 11.11 6.76
N PRO A 64 9.62 11.80 7.70
CA PRO A 64 9.77 11.33 9.08
C PRO A 64 8.46 11.12 9.87
N ASN A 65 7.34 11.62 9.35
CA ASN A 65 5.99 11.43 9.92
C ASN A 65 5.07 10.67 8.95
N ALA A 66 5.64 9.85 8.06
CA ALA A 66 4.87 9.10 7.07
C ALA A 66 3.83 8.21 7.75
N ARG A 67 2.64 8.16 7.17
CA ARG A 67 1.60 7.23 7.61
C ARG A 67 1.43 6.17 6.54
N LEU A 68 2.17 5.08 6.71
CA LEU A 68 2.31 4.07 5.67
C LEU A 68 1.15 3.07 5.68
N PHE A 69 0.72 2.66 4.49
CA PHE A 69 -0.25 1.59 4.28
C PHE A 69 0.21 0.68 3.14
N GLY A 70 0.16 -0.64 3.36
CA GLY A 70 0.63 -1.64 2.41
C GLY A 70 -0.50 -2.37 1.70
N ILE A 71 -0.38 -2.52 0.38
CA ILE A 71 -1.32 -3.29 -0.46
C ILE A 71 -0.50 -4.30 -1.26
N LYS A 72 -0.97 -5.56 -1.32
CA LYS A 72 -0.40 -6.56 -2.21
C LYS A 72 -1.02 -6.40 -3.59
N ILE A 73 -0.19 -6.08 -4.57
CA ILE A 73 -0.64 -5.75 -5.92
C ILE A 73 -1.32 -6.98 -6.51
N GLY A 74 -2.61 -6.82 -6.77
CA GLY A 74 -3.42 -7.82 -7.44
C GLY A 74 -4.05 -8.91 -6.58
N TYR A 75 -4.04 -8.75 -5.26
CA TYR A 75 -4.65 -9.69 -4.33
C TYR A 75 -5.64 -9.00 -3.38
N ASN A 76 -6.60 -9.77 -2.87
CA ASN A 76 -7.63 -9.28 -1.95
C ASN A 76 -7.11 -8.95 -0.53
N VAL A 77 -5.96 -9.52 -0.14
CA VAL A 77 -5.33 -9.31 1.17
C VAL A 77 -3.84 -9.06 1.01
N ALA A 78 -3.25 -8.32 1.95
CA ALA A 78 -1.80 -8.07 1.98
C ALA A 78 -1.01 -9.34 2.36
N ALA A 79 -1.55 -10.11 3.31
CA ALA A 79 -1.00 -11.37 3.79
C ALA A 79 -2.11 -12.23 4.39
N ALA A 80 -1.89 -13.54 4.46
CA ALA A 80 -2.75 -14.49 5.11
C ALA A 80 -1.98 -15.31 6.15
N PHE A 81 -2.62 -15.61 7.28
CA PHE A 81 -2.04 -16.39 8.37
C PHE A 81 -2.97 -17.56 8.71
N GLY A 82 -2.41 -18.66 9.24
CA GLY A 82 -3.21 -19.76 9.81
C GLY A 82 -4.22 -20.42 8.86
N GLY A 83 -3.89 -20.52 7.57
CA GLY A 83 -4.79 -21.10 6.55
C GLY A 83 -5.76 -20.12 5.90
N GLY A 84 -5.63 -18.81 6.16
CA GLY A 84 -6.36 -17.79 5.40
C GLY A 84 -6.10 -17.88 3.89
N ILE A 85 -7.12 -17.58 3.09
CA ILE A 85 -7.05 -17.67 1.64
C ILE A 85 -6.66 -16.30 1.07
N MET A 86 -5.66 -16.32 0.19
CA MET A 86 -5.21 -15.18 -0.57
C MET A 86 -5.64 -15.37 -2.02
N GLU A 87 -6.52 -14.51 -2.50
CA GLU A 87 -7.12 -14.63 -3.84
C GLU A 87 -6.59 -13.55 -4.76
N ARG A 88 -6.21 -13.96 -5.98
CA ARG A 88 -5.86 -13.02 -7.04
C ARG A 88 -7.14 -12.38 -7.56
N ILE A 89 -7.19 -11.06 -7.60
CA ILE A 89 -8.38 -10.27 -7.97
C ILE A 89 -8.18 -9.43 -9.25
N VAL A 90 -6.97 -9.42 -9.80
CA VAL A 90 -6.71 -8.80 -11.12
C VAL A 90 -7.34 -9.65 -12.20
N LYS A 91 -8.05 -9.00 -13.12
CA LYS A 91 -8.61 -9.61 -14.34
C LYS A 91 -7.55 -9.79 -15.41
#